data_AF-A0A9D6Q295-F1
#
_entry.id   AF-A0A9D6Q295-F1
#
_cell.length_a   1.000
_cell.length_b   1.000
_cell.length_c   1.000
_cell.angle_alpha   90.00
_cell.angle_beta   90.00
_cell.angle_gamma   90.00
#
_symmetry.space_group_name_H-M   'P 1'
#
loop_
_entity.id
_entity.type
_entity.pdbx_description
1 polymer ?
#
loop_
_entity_poly.entity_id
_entity_poly.type
_entity_poly.pdbx_seq_one_letter_code
_entity_poly.pdbx_strand_id
1 'polypeptide(L)' 'MSVVRVRENESFENALRRFKKQCERSGVFSEVKKREHYEKPSVKKKKKAIAAKKKALKKFKEFPRYQEE' A
#
# COMPACT_ATOMS: atom_id res chain seq x y z
N MET A 1 -9.31 8.60 -5.38
CA MET A 1 -10.37 7.84 -6.05
C MET A 1 -9.73 7.04 -7.18
N SER A 2 -9.95 5.73 -7.25
CA SER A 2 -9.36 4.86 -8.27
C SER A 2 -10.38 4.57 -9.36
N VAL A 3 -10.08 4.95 -10.60
CA VAL A 3 -10.94 4.69 -11.76
C VAL A 3 -10.24 3.67 -12.65
N VAL A 4 -10.93 2.57 -12.98
CA VAL A 4 -10.45 1.55 -13.93
C VAL A 4 -11.40 1.54 -15.12
N ARG A 5 -10.89 1.84 -16.31
CA ARG A 5 -11.64 1.71 -17.56
C ARG A 5 -11.50 0.27 -18.06
N VAL A 6 -12.63 -0.41 -18.26
CA VAL A 6 -12.67 -1.77 -18.79
C VAL A 6 -12.45 -1.71 -20.30
N ARG A 7 -11.55 -2.55 -20.83
CA ARG A 7 -11.32 -2.67 -22.28
C ARG A 7 -12.25 -3.74 -22.86
N GLU A 8 -12.58 -3.62 -24.14
CA GLU A 8 -13.57 -4.49 -24.82
C GLU A 8 -13.20 -5.99 -24.83
N ASN A 9 -11.91 -6.34 -24.71
CA ASN A 9 -11.41 -7.72 -24.68
C ASN A 9 -11.07 -8.25 -23.28
N GLU A 10 -11.60 -7.64 -22.21
CA GLU A 10 -11.31 -8.06 -20.84
C GLU A 10 -12.47 -8.78 -20.18
N SER A 11 -12.19 -9.96 -19.61
CA SER A 11 -13.12 -10.63 -18.70
C SER A 11 -13.35 -9.80 -17.43
N PHE A 12 -14.59 -9.82 -16.93
CA PHE A 12 -15.02 -9.08 -15.74
C PHE A 12 -14.12 -9.32 -14.52
N GLU A 13 -13.70 -10.56 -14.27
CA GLU A 13 -12.79 -10.89 -13.16
C GLU A 13 -11.44 -10.17 -13.27
N ASN A 14 -10.91 -10.02 -14.49
CA ASN A 14 -9.63 -9.34 -14.71
C ASN A 14 -9.74 -7.82 -14.48
N ALA A 15 -10.89 -7.23 -14.78
CA ALA A 15 -11.19 -5.84 -14.43
C ALA A 15 -11.31 -5.67 -12.91
N LEU A 16 -12.03 -6.56 -12.23
CA LEU A 16 -12.21 -6.54 -10.78
C LEU A 16 -10.87 -6.69 -10.04
N ARG A 17 -10.00 -7.61 -10.49
CA ARG A 17 -8.68 -7.82 -9.90
C ARG A 17 -7.80 -6.57 -10.00
N ARG A 18 -7.83 -5.87 -11.12
CA ARG A 18 -7.09 -4.61 -11.30
C ARG A 18 -7.66 -3.49 -10.45
N PHE A 19 -8.98 -3.38 -10.38
CA PHE A 19 -9.64 -2.43 -9.49
C PHE A 19 -9.24 -2.65 -8.03
N LYS A 20 -9.29 -3.89 -7.54
CA LYS A 20 -8.87 -4.24 -6.18
C LYS A 20 -7.41 -3.85 -5.93
N LYS A 21 -6.50 -4.19 -6.86
CA LYS A 21 -5.08 -3.83 -6.76
C LYS A 21 -4.86 -2.30 -6.77
N GLN A 22 -5.68 -1.55 -7.50
CA GLN A 22 -5.60 -0.08 -7.54
C GLN A 22 -6.17 0.57 -6.27
N CYS A 23 -7.22 0.00 -5.67
CA CYS A 23 -7.72 0.37 -4.35
C CYS A 23 -6.69 0.08 -3.24
N GLU A 24 -5.99 -1.05 -3.32
CA GLU A 24 -4.90 -1.39 -2.40
C GLU A 24 -3.71 -0.44 -2.55
N ARG A 25 -3.31 -0.13 -3.79
CA ARG A 25 -2.20 0.78 -4.08
C ARG A 25 -2.49 2.23 -3.69
N SER A 26 -3.73 2.69 -3.88
CA SER A 26 -4.17 4.00 -3.43
C SER A 26 -4.33 4.09 -1.91
N GLY A 27 -4.31 2.96 -1.21
CA GLY A 27 -4.30 2.92 0.25
C GLY A 27 -5.62 3.27 0.91
N VAL A 28 -6.73 3.30 0.15
CA VAL A 28 -8.07 3.69 0.63
C VAL A 28 -8.48 2.88 1.85
N PHE A 29 -8.31 1.54 1.82
CA PHE A 29 -8.61 0.68 2.97
C PHE A 29 -7.73 0.97 4.18
N SER A 30 -6.47 1.34 3.96
CA SER A 30 -5.55 1.71 5.05
C SER A 30 -5.91 3.06 5.67
N GLU A 31 -6.57 3.92 4.92
CA GLU A 31 -7.00 5.24 5.36
C GLU A 31 -8.31 5.16 6.15
N VAL A 32 -9.27 4.36 5.69
CA VAL A 32 -10.51 4.06 6.44
C VAL A 32 -10.17 3.56 7.84
N LYS A 33 -9.32 2.52 7.95
CA LYS A 33 -8.88 1.96 9.23
C LYS A 33 -8.17 2.95 10.16
N LYS A 34 -7.50 3.96 9.61
CA LYS A 34 -6.83 5.01 10.40
C LYS A 34 -7.80 6.11 10.86
N ARG A 35 -8.97 6.21 10.23
CA ARG A 35 -10.00 7.23 10.50
C ARG A 35 -11.17 6.69 11.33
N GLU A 36 -11.29 5.37 11.47
CA GLU A 36 -12.33 4.70 12.27
C GLU A 36 -12.38 5.19 13.72
N HIS A 37 -11.23 5.53 14.31
CA HIS A 37 -11.14 6.06 15.67
C HIS A 37 -10.14 7.21 15.76
N TYR A 38 -10.37 8.13 16.69
CA TYR A 38 -9.43 9.20 16.96
C TYR A 38 -8.14 8.63 17.58
N GLU A 39 -7.02 8.90 16.92
CA GLU A 39 -5.70 8.71 17.51
C GLU A 39 -5.09 10.05 17.90
N LYS A 40 -4.60 10.14 19.14
CA LYS A 40 -3.80 11.29 19.58
C LYS A 40 -2.62 11.51 18.62
N PRO A 41 -2.28 12.77 18.25
CA PRO A 41 -1.24 13.06 17.28
C PRO A 41 0.14 12.44 17.59
N SER A 42 0.47 12.27 18.88
CA SER A 42 1.70 11.58 19.30
C SER A 42 1.73 10.09 18.88
N VAL A 43 0.61 9.38 19.06
CA VAL A 43 0.46 7.97 18.66
C VAL A 43 0.57 7.83 17.14
N LYS A 44 -0.08 8.74 16.40
CA LYS A 44 0.00 8.79 14.93
C LYS A 44 1.44 9.00 14.44
N LYS A 45 2.19 9.91 15.06
CA LYS A 45 3.63 10.15 14.77
C LYS A 45 4.46 8.89 15.04
N LYS A 46 4.26 8.23 16.19
CA LYS A 46 4.97 6.99 16.57
C LYS A 46 4.68 5.85 15.58
N LYS A 47 3.41 5.62 15.23
CA LYS A 47 3.01 4.61 14.24
C LYS A 47 3.61 4.88 12.86
N LYS A 48 3.65 6.14 12.41
CA LYS A 48 4.30 6.54 11.14
C LYS A 48 5.79 6.22 11.12
N ALA A 49 6.52 6.54 12.19
CA ALA A 49 7.96 6.25 12.29
C ALA A 49 8.25 4.75 12.26
N ILE A 50 7.47 3.94 12.98
CA ILE A 50 7.61 2.47 12.98
C ILE A 50 7.34 1.89 11.59
N ALA A 51 6.29 2.36 10.91
CA ALA A 51 5.96 1.90 9.56
C ALA A 51 7.07 2.24 8.55
N ALA A 52 7.67 3.43 8.65
CA ALA A 52 8.80 3.83 7.82
C ALA A 52 10.04 2.94 8.05
N LYS A 53 10.41 2.70 9.32
CA LYS A 53 11.51 1.79 9.67
C LYS A 53 11.30 0.38 9.15
N LYS A 54 10.09 -0.18 9.30
CA LYS A 54 9.74 -1.50 8.76
C LYS A 54 9.85 -1.55 7.24
N LYS A 55 9.44 -0.50 6.53
CA LYS A 55 9.55 -0.41 5.07
C LYS A 55 11.02 -0.34 4.62
N ALA A 56 11.85 0.45 5.30
CA ALA A 56 13.28 0.54 5.03
C ALA A 56 13.99 -0.81 5.23
N LEU A 57 13.69 -1.50 6.34
CA LEU A 57 14.25 -2.82 6.63
C LEU A 57 13.85 -3.87 5.59
N LYS A 58 12.59 -3.87 5.13
CA LYS A 58 12.15 -4.75 4.04
C LYS A 58 12.91 -4.48 2.75
N LYS A 59 13.05 -3.20 2.36
CA LYS A 59 13.81 -2.81 1.16
C LYS A 59 15.27 -3.23 1.24
N PHE A 60 15.89 -3.11 2.43
CA PHE A 60 17.27 -3.53 2.66
C PHE A 60 17.44 -5.05 2.54
N LYS A 61 16.47 -5.83 3.05
CA LYS A 61 16.49 -7.30 2.92
C LYS A 61 16.25 -7.79 1.49
N GLU A 62 15.45 -7.07 0.70
CA GLU A 62 15.15 -7.40 -0.71
C GLU A 62 16.32 -7.17 -1.66
N PHE A 63 17.24 -6.28 -1.31
CA PHE A 63 18.47 -6.01 -2.07
C PHE A 63 19.69 -6.50 -1.28
N PRO A 64 19.96 -7.83 -1.23
CA PRO A 64 21.28 -8.29 -0.83
C PRO A 64 22.30 -7.71 -1.82
N ARG A 65 23.36 -7.10 -1.27
CA ARG A 65 24.44 -6.44 -2.04
C ARG A 65 24.89 -7.31 -3.22
N TYR A 66 24.57 -6.91 -4.44
CA TYR A 66 25.32 -7.32 -5.64
C TYR A 66 26.63 -6.52 -5.70
N GLN A 67 27.44 -6.64 -4.65
CA GLN A 67 28.81 -6.13 -4.56
C GLN A 67 29.55 -7.00 -3.56
N GLU A 68 29.93 -8.18 -4.03
CA GLU A 68 31.17 -8.88 -3.70
C GLU A 68 31.50 -9.64 -5.00
N GLU A 69 32.74 -9.50 -5.45
CA GLU A 69 33.27 -9.70 -6.82
C GLU A 69 32.99 -11.08 -7.45
#